data_AF-A0A2E9C3G9-F1
#
_entry.id   AF-A0A2E9C3G9-F1
#
_cell.length_a   1.000
_cell.length_b   1.000
_cell.length_c   1.000
_cell.angle_alpha   90.00
_cell.angle_beta   90.00
_cell.angle_gamma   90.00
#
_symmetry.space_group_name_H-M   'P 1'
#
loop_
_entity.id
_entity.type
_entity.pdbx_description
1 polymer ?
#
loop_
_entity_poly.entity_id
_entity_poly.type
_entity_poly.pdbx_seq_one_letter_code
_entity_poly.pdbx_strand_id
1 'polypeptide(L)'
;MNRCHPFHAMKAARRFLGLAATAFALSFGAQAECVITPGYIEKTVNMSMGRVYIPNDLPVGGLIRRVLFPLTFTGNDKPWNCLPNGGSVRGVMLQGTAVPGYDHVFTTDVPGVGVRLSRYFSESEVSYYPHDRFTSNDFGWFKPGSAFQVELFKIAARTGSGPFAQGTYTRYFSLGSDQRSVLTTFLLGEGITIITPTCSVDAGSRNILVDFGKVAKGDFRGKGSTAAERKFSIKLNCQSGLGVQNMVLLRMDAVQDPSNEPGVLRITPSGTVLTAQGVGIQIVDDKQMPVKFGDDAEVGPSKDGSYIVPFTARYYQTGDKIGAGRADGTATFTIMYR
;
A
#
# COMPACT_ATOMS: atom_id res chain seq x y z
N MET A 1 -104.06 -41.09 2.63
CA MET A 1 -104.82 -41.26 1.37
C MET A 1 -104.36 -40.21 0.37
N ASN A 2 -103.96 -40.66 -0.82
CA ASN A 2 -103.90 -39.98 -2.12
C ASN A 2 -103.19 -38.61 -2.23
N ARG A 3 -101.99 -38.55 -2.83
CA ARG A 3 -101.74 -38.34 -4.29
C ARG A 3 -102.35 -37.05 -4.85
N CYS A 4 -101.48 -36.11 -5.27
CA CYS A 4 -101.36 -35.56 -6.64
C CYS A 4 -100.79 -34.11 -6.66
N HIS A 5 -99.56 -33.97 -7.17
CA HIS A 5 -99.18 -32.89 -8.11
C HIS A 5 -99.67 -33.28 -9.53
N PRO A 6 -99.55 -32.49 -10.64
CA PRO A 6 -98.80 -31.25 -10.91
C PRO A 6 -99.53 -30.20 -11.81
N PHE A 7 -98.84 -29.12 -12.18
CA PHE A 7 -98.77 -28.43 -13.51
C PHE A 7 -98.70 -26.89 -13.39
N HIS A 8 -97.54 -26.27 -13.68
CA HIS A 8 -97.19 -25.73 -15.01
C HIS A 8 -95.84 -25.01 -14.96
N ALA A 9 -95.00 -25.28 -15.96
CA ALA A 9 -93.71 -24.63 -16.21
C ALA A 9 -93.84 -23.52 -17.26
N MET A 10 -93.11 -22.40 -17.10
CA MET A 10 -92.05 -21.93 -18.02
C MET A 10 -91.69 -20.44 -17.84
N LYS A 11 -90.37 -20.22 -17.71
CA LYS A 11 -89.52 -19.15 -18.28
C LYS A 11 -89.87 -17.67 -18.05
N ALA A 12 -88.93 -16.96 -17.41
CA ALA A 12 -88.16 -15.89 -18.09
C ALA A 12 -86.97 -15.45 -17.23
N ALA A 13 -85.79 -15.41 -17.85
CA ALA A 13 -84.55 -14.86 -17.32
C ALA A 13 -84.37 -13.40 -17.75
N ARG A 14 -83.84 -12.55 -16.86
CA ARG A 14 -82.92 -11.40 -17.11
C ARG A 14 -82.82 -10.59 -15.81
N ARG A 15 -81.72 -10.72 -15.06
CA ARG A 15 -80.58 -9.80 -15.02
C ARG A 15 -81.00 -8.33 -14.77
N PHE A 16 -80.68 -7.81 -13.59
CA PHE A 16 -79.93 -6.56 -13.44
C PHE A 16 -79.23 -6.51 -12.08
N LEU A 17 -77.89 -6.49 -12.15
CA LEU A 17 -76.96 -6.20 -11.06
C LEU A 17 -77.09 -4.72 -10.66
N GLY A 18 -77.00 -4.42 -9.37
CA GLY A 18 -76.75 -3.08 -8.87
C GLY A 18 -75.97 -3.13 -7.55
N LEU A 19 -74.93 -2.29 -7.45
CA LEU A 19 -74.07 -1.98 -6.30
C LEU A 19 -72.91 -2.93 -5.96
N ALA A 20 -71.72 -2.58 -6.46
CA ALA A 20 -70.53 -2.30 -5.65
C ALA A 20 -69.36 -1.93 -6.58
N ALA A 21 -69.25 -0.66 -6.97
CA ALA A 21 -68.02 -0.14 -7.57
C ALA A 21 -67.06 0.22 -6.43
N THR A 22 -66.30 -0.78 -5.95
CA THR A 22 -65.10 -0.56 -5.14
C THR A 22 -64.10 0.24 -5.96
N ALA A 23 -63.86 1.48 -5.56
CA ALA A 23 -62.74 2.28 -6.04
C ALA A 23 -61.44 1.60 -5.61
N PHE A 24 -60.84 0.81 -6.50
CA PHE A 24 -59.43 0.43 -6.42
C PHE A 24 -58.61 1.70 -6.70
N ALA A 25 -58.39 2.50 -5.66
CA ALA A 25 -57.35 3.51 -5.70
C ALA A 25 -56.02 2.76 -5.86
N LEU A 26 -55.48 2.78 -7.08
CA LEU A 26 -54.09 2.45 -7.33
C LEU A 26 -53.25 3.46 -6.54
N SER A 27 -52.90 3.10 -5.31
CA SER A 27 -51.83 3.75 -4.58
C SER A 27 -50.55 3.46 -5.36
N PHE A 28 -50.21 4.32 -6.32
CA PHE A 28 -48.83 4.46 -6.77
C PHE A 28 -48.05 4.97 -5.56
N GLY A 29 -47.60 4.05 -4.71
CA GLY A 29 -46.67 4.37 -3.65
C GLY A 29 -45.45 4.98 -4.33
N ALA A 30 -45.24 6.28 -4.13
CA ALA A 30 -44.07 6.98 -4.62
C ALA A 30 -42.85 6.44 -3.85
N GLN A 31 -42.25 5.36 -4.36
CA GLN A 31 -41.10 4.70 -3.75
C GLN A 31 -39.93 5.69 -3.69
N ALA A 32 -39.33 5.81 -2.50
CA ALA A 32 -38.08 6.52 -2.32
C ALA A 32 -36.94 5.63 -2.83
N GLU A 33 -36.61 5.76 -4.11
CA GLU A 33 -35.56 5.01 -4.77
C GLU A 33 -34.54 5.92 -5.49
N CYS A 34 -33.26 5.54 -5.36
CA CYS A 34 -32.21 5.94 -6.28
C CYS A 34 -31.96 4.77 -7.23
N VAL A 35 -32.07 5.00 -8.52
CA VAL A 35 -31.82 4.00 -9.56
C VAL A 35 -30.50 4.30 -10.26
N ILE A 36 -29.84 3.27 -10.76
CA ILE A 36 -28.64 3.47 -11.58
C ILE A 36 -29.03 4.17 -12.88
N THR A 37 -28.24 5.18 -13.27
CA THR A 37 -28.45 5.90 -14.53
C THR A 37 -28.46 4.92 -15.71
N PRO A 38 -29.49 4.94 -16.58
CA PRO A 38 -29.53 4.06 -17.75
C PRO A 38 -28.26 4.19 -18.60
N GLY A 39 -27.67 3.06 -18.97
CA GLY A 39 -26.41 3.02 -19.73
C GLY A 39 -25.15 3.29 -18.92
N TYR A 40 -25.25 3.48 -17.60
CA TYR A 40 -24.07 3.62 -16.74
C TYR A 40 -23.20 2.36 -16.81
N ILE A 41 -21.91 2.57 -17.03
CA ILE A 41 -20.90 1.51 -17.03
C ILE A 41 -20.25 1.49 -15.66
N GLU A 42 -20.35 0.35 -14.99
CA GLU A 42 -19.70 0.12 -13.69
C GLU A 42 -18.21 0.45 -13.75
N LYS A 43 -17.74 1.21 -12.75
CA LYS A 43 -16.31 1.41 -12.56
C LYS A 43 -15.73 0.29 -11.73
N THR A 44 -14.54 -0.17 -12.12
CA THR A 44 -13.82 -1.18 -11.36
C THR A 44 -12.40 -0.71 -11.02
N VAL A 45 -11.91 -1.14 -9.86
CA VAL A 45 -10.56 -0.82 -9.38
C VAL A 45 -9.85 -2.09 -8.95
N ASN A 46 -8.78 -2.44 -9.66
CA ASN A 46 -7.78 -3.38 -9.16
C ASN A 46 -6.88 -2.65 -8.17
N MET A 47 -7.01 -2.94 -6.88
CA MET A 47 -6.34 -2.24 -5.77
C MET A 47 -4.86 -2.63 -5.62
N SER A 48 -4.16 -2.89 -6.72
CA SER A 48 -2.79 -3.38 -6.69
C SER A 48 -1.80 -2.32 -6.18
N MET A 49 -1.03 -2.67 -5.15
CA MET A 49 0.01 -1.85 -4.53
C MET A 49 1.41 -2.50 -4.61
N GLY A 50 1.48 -3.74 -5.12
CA GLY A 50 2.68 -4.56 -5.18
C GLY A 50 3.21 -4.93 -3.79
N ARG A 51 4.53 -5.00 -3.66
CA ARG A 51 5.21 -5.28 -2.39
C ARG A 51 5.15 -4.07 -1.45
N VAL A 52 4.74 -4.29 -0.21
CA VAL A 52 4.65 -3.28 0.84
C VAL A 52 5.47 -3.72 2.04
N TYR A 53 6.48 -2.93 2.39
CA TYR A 53 7.34 -3.15 3.55
C TYR A 53 6.76 -2.40 4.75
N ILE A 54 6.68 -3.05 5.90
CA ILE A 54 6.24 -2.42 7.15
C ILE A 54 7.48 -2.12 8.01
N PRO A 55 7.81 -0.84 8.27
CA PRO A 55 8.92 -0.49 9.14
C PRO A 55 8.73 -1.07 10.55
N ASN A 56 9.81 -1.57 11.15
CA ASN A 56 9.76 -2.12 12.50
C ASN A 56 9.34 -1.07 13.56
N ASP A 57 9.87 0.15 13.41
CA ASP A 57 9.63 1.30 14.28
C ASP A 57 8.25 1.95 14.09
N LEU A 58 7.44 1.49 13.12
CA LEU A 58 6.08 1.95 12.96
C LEU A 58 5.26 1.52 14.20
N PRO A 59 4.64 2.45 14.95
CA PRO A 59 3.80 2.11 16.09
C PRO A 59 2.49 1.44 15.64
N VAL A 60 1.86 0.70 16.56
CA VAL A 60 0.47 0.25 16.39
C VAL A 60 -0.44 1.48 16.24
N GLY A 61 -1.29 1.51 15.21
CA GLY A 61 -2.00 2.72 14.78
C GLY A 61 -1.38 3.43 13.58
N GLY A 62 -0.11 3.15 13.27
CA GLY A 62 0.62 3.83 12.20
C GLY A 62 0.11 3.47 10.80
N LEU A 63 0.05 4.48 9.92
CA LEU A 63 -0.19 4.31 8.49
C LEU A 63 1.05 3.68 7.84
N ILE A 64 0.88 2.51 7.24
CA ILE A 64 1.93 1.79 6.51
C ILE A 64 2.11 2.40 5.14
N ARG A 65 1.01 2.51 4.38
CA ARG A 65 1.03 3.01 3.00
C ARG A 65 -0.36 3.51 2.61
N ARG A 66 -0.40 4.54 1.78
CA ARG A 66 -1.59 5.07 1.14
C ARG A 66 -1.38 5.11 -0.36
N VAL A 67 -2.37 4.66 -1.13
CA VAL A 67 -2.40 4.78 -2.60
C VAL A 67 -3.77 5.29 -3.04
N LEU A 68 -3.75 6.24 -3.96
CA LEU A 68 -4.94 6.73 -4.67
C LEU A 68 -4.97 6.11 -6.07
N PHE A 69 -6.12 5.54 -6.42
CA PHE A 69 -6.43 4.99 -7.73
C PHE A 69 -7.39 5.96 -8.43
N PRO A 70 -6.91 6.79 -9.38
CA PRO A 70 -7.77 7.72 -10.11
C PRO A 70 -8.88 6.96 -10.83
N LEU A 71 -10.10 7.46 -10.74
CA LEU A 71 -11.25 6.87 -11.43
C LEU A 71 -11.43 7.58 -12.76
N THR A 72 -11.42 6.81 -13.84
CA THR A 72 -11.63 7.34 -15.19
C THR A 72 -13.05 7.91 -15.31
N PHE A 73 -13.19 9.02 -16.04
CA PHE A 73 -14.48 9.63 -16.32
C PHE A 73 -14.49 10.19 -17.75
N THR A 74 -15.66 10.17 -18.38
CA THR A 74 -15.95 10.86 -19.65
C THR A 74 -16.96 11.96 -19.35
N GLY A 75 -16.47 13.17 -19.07
CA GLY A 75 -17.32 14.29 -18.62
C GLY A 75 -17.89 14.07 -17.21
N ASN A 76 -19.12 14.54 -16.96
CA ASN A 76 -19.81 14.36 -15.69
C ASN A 76 -20.54 13.01 -15.68
N ASP A 77 -19.83 11.95 -15.31
CA ASP A 77 -20.37 10.60 -15.28
C ASP A 77 -21.16 10.36 -13.98
N LYS A 78 -22.49 10.25 -14.11
CA LYS A 78 -23.43 10.24 -13.00
C LYS A 78 -23.97 8.82 -12.73
N PRO A 79 -23.66 8.19 -11.58
CA PRO A 79 -24.10 6.81 -11.32
C PRO A 79 -25.58 6.67 -10.97
N TRP A 80 -26.18 7.63 -10.26
CA TRP A 80 -27.56 7.52 -9.79
C TRP A 80 -28.46 8.66 -10.24
N ASN A 81 -29.70 8.31 -10.56
CA ASN A 81 -30.85 9.21 -10.61
C ASN A 81 -31.73 8.96 -9.39
N CYS A 82 -31.98 9.98 -8.57
CA CYS A 82 -32.81 9.87 -7.37
C CYS A 82 -34.10 10.68 -7.54
N LEU A 83 -35.23 10.06 -7.22
CA LEU A 83 -36.55 10.70 -7.26
C LEU A 83 -36.70 11.75 -6.13
N PRO A 84 -37.71 12.65 -6.17
CA PRO A 84 -37.89 13.69 -5.14
C PRO A 84 -38.03 13.15 -3.70
N ASN A 85 -38.52 11.92 -3.54
CA ASN A 85 -38.63 11.25 -2.25
C ASN A 85 -37.30 10.60 -1.79
N GLY A 86 -36.25 10.72 -2.61
CA GLY A 86 -34.91 10.24 -2.36
C GLY A 86 -34.73 8.74 -2.44
N GLY A 87 -33.60 8.25 -1.94
CA GLY A 87 -33.27 6.83 -1.86
C GLY A 87 -31.97 6.62 -1.08
N SER A 88 -31.67 5.36 -0.75
CA SER A 88 -30.43 5.00 -0.05
C SER A 88 -29.45 4.31 -0.97
N VAL A 89 -28.18 4.72 -0.88
CA VAL A 89 -27.04 4.05 -1.48
C VAL A 89 -26.14 3.50 -0.39
N ARG A 90 -25.52 2.36 -0.64
CA ARG A 90 -24.71 1.61 0.34
C ARG A 90 -23.38 1.19 -0.25
N GLY A 91 -22.29 1.58 0.40
CA GLY A 91 -20.97 1.01 0.21
C GLY A 91 -20.74 -0.11 1.21
N VAL A 92 -20.43 -1.32 0.74
CA VAL A 92 -20.17 -2.48 1.61
C VAL A 92 -18.69 -2.88 1.59
N MET A 93 -18.20 -3.36 2.73
CA MET A 93 -16.98 -4.18 2.82
C MET A 93 -17.39 -5.65 2.72
N LEU A 94 -16.76 -6.39 1.83
CA LEU A 94 -17.03 -7.81 1.58
C LEU A 94 -15.94 -8.73 2.13
N GLN A 95 -14.81 -8.17 2.57
CA GLN A 95 -13.71 -8.90 3.18
C GLN A 95 -13.30 -8.27 4.50
N GLY A 96 -12.81 -9.14 5.39
CA GLY A 96 -12.39 -8.76 6.72
C GLY A 96 -13.55 -8.43 7.66
N THR A 97 -13.18 -8.08 8.89
CA THR A 97 -14.09 -7.62 9.93
C THR A 97 -13.57 -6.31 10.50
N ALA A 98 -14.47 -5.46 11.01
CA ALA A 98 -14.07 -4.18 11.58
C ALA A 98 -13.10 -4.40 12.76
N VAL A 99 -11.99 -3.66 12.77
CA VAL A 99 -11.00 -3.71 13.85
C VAL A 99 -11.47 -2.82 15.00
N PRO A 100 -11.70 -3.34 16.21
CA PRO A 100 -12.18 -2.55 17.33
C PRO A 100 -11.24 -1.39 17.67
N GLY A 101 -11.80 -0.19 17.85
CA GLY A 101 -11.04 1.02 18.18
C GLY A 101 -10.38 1.72 17.00
N TYR A 102 -10.56 1.21 15.77
CA TYR A 102 -10.04 1.83 14.55
C TYR A 102 -11.17 2.29 13.64
N ASP A 103 -11.07 3.54 13.18
CA ASP A 103 -12.06 4.15 12.30
C ASP A 103 -12.01 3.55 10.88
N HIS A 104 -13.06 2.80 10.51
CA HIS A 104 -13.23 2.15 9.20
C HIS A 104 -12.05 1.26 8.76
N VAL A 105 -11.28 0.72 9.70
CA VAL A 105 -10.21 -0.25 9.42
C VAL A 105 -10.76 -1.66 9.56
N PHE A 106 -10.49 -2.50 8.57
CA PHE A 106 -10.89 -3.90 8.52
C PHE A 106 -9.68 -4.82 8.56
N THR A 107 -9.85 -6.00 9.17
CA THR A 107 -8.81 -7.04 9.19
C THR A 107 -8.47 -7.51 7.79
N THR A 108 -7.26 -8.03 7.61
CA THR A 108 -6.80 -8.66 6.38
C THR A 108 -6.30 -10.07 6.69
N ASP A 109 -5.99 -10.85 5.66
CA ASP A 109 -5.40 -12.19 5.84
C ASP A 109 -3.94 -12.14 6.32
N VAL A 110 -3.32 -10.95 6.31
CA VAL A 110 -2.00 -10.74 6.89
C VAL A 110 -2.18 -10.31 8.36
N PRO A 111 -1.79 -11.15 9.34
CA PRO A 111 -1.92 -10.83 10.75
C PRO A 111 -1.31 -9.47 11.10
N GLY A 112 -2.00 -8.69 11.92
CA GLY A 112 -1.51 -7.39 12.37
C GLY A 112 -1.54 -6.26 11.33
N VAL A 113 -2.09 -6.51 10.12
CA VAL A 113 -2.29 -5.49 9.08
C VAL A 113 -3.79 -5.27 8.85
N GLY A 114 -4.21 -4.02 8.97
CA GLY A 114 -5.56 -3.58 8.67
C GLY A 114 -5.63 -2.77 7.37
N VAL A 115 -6.80 -2.73 6.74
CA VAL A 115 -7.07 -1.95 5.53
C VAL A 115 -8.25 -1.00 5.75
N ARG A 116 -8.13 0.24 5.30
CA ARG A 116 -9.24 1.20 5.19
C ARG A 116 -9.42 1.60 3.74
N LEU A 117 -10.65 1.47 3.28
CA LEU A 117 -11.03 1.73 1.90
C LEU A 117 -11.98 2.92 1.85
N SER A 118 -11.76 3.83 0.91
CA SER A 118 -12.63 5.01 0.74
C SER A 118 -12.73 5.46 -0.70
N ARG A 119 -13.84 6.13 -1.00
CA ARG A 119 -14.07 6.78 -2.28
C ARG A 119 -13.98 8.29 -2.10
N TYR A 120 -13.14 8.92 -2.89
CA TYR A 120 -13.11 10.36 -3.10
C TYR A 120 -14.06 10.72 -4.25
N PHE A 121 -15.04 11.59 -3.99
CA PHE A 121 -15.93 12.17 -5.01
C PHE A 121 -15.28 13.40 -5.65
N SER A 122 -14.42 14.07 -4.90
CA SER A 122 -13.58 15.21 -5.30
C SER A 122 -12.31 15.19 -4.46
N GLU A 123 -11.47 16.23 -4.55
CA GLU A 123 -10.23 16.34 -3.76
C GLU A 123 -10.49 16.40 -2.23
N SER A 124 -11.68 16.83 -1.79
CA SER A 124 -12.01 17.02 -0.37
C SER A 124 -13.18 16.19 0.14
N GLU A 125 -14.09 15.74 -0.74
CA GLU A 125 -15.25 14.95 -0.36
C GLU A 125 -14.93 13.45 -0.42
N VAL A 126 -14.97 12.78 0.73
CA VAL A 126 -14.65 11.36 0.89
C VAL A 126 -15.79 10.60 1.59
N SER A 127 -16.00 9.35 1.21
CA SER A 127 -16.82 8.38 1.95
C SER A 127 -16.02 7.12 2.22
N TYR A 128 -16.00 6.69 3.47
CA TYR A 128 -15.30 5.49 3.93
C TYR A 128 -16.21 4.27 3.82
N TYR A 129 -15.64 3.10 3.54
CA TYR A 129 -16.40 1.84 3.52
C TYR A 129 -16.35 1.15 4.89
N PRO A 130 -17.45 0.51 5.34
CA PRO A 130 -18.79 0.57 4.77
C PRO A 130 -19.52 1.87 5.15
N HIS A 131 -20.54 2.24 4.38
CA HIS A 131 -21.41 3.38 4.71
C HIS A 131 -22.80 3.22 4.11
N ASP A 132 -23.75 3.88 4.74
CA ASP A 132 -25.08 4.15 4.21
C ASP A 132 -25.27 5.64 4.00
N ARG A 133 -25.88 6.00 2.87
CA ARG A 133 -26.26 7.38 2.61
C ARG A 133 -27.65 7.45 2.02
N PHE A 134 -28.52 8.19 2.71
CA PHE A 134 -29.78 8.66 2.15
C PHE A 134 -29.55 9.96 1.37
N THR A 135 -30.18 10.11 0.22
CA THR A 135 -30.16 11.35 -0.56
C THR A 135 -31.48 11.57 -1.28
N SER A 136 -31.96 12.81 -1.29
CA SER A 136 -33.11 13.27 -2.08
C SER A 136 -32.73 13.86 -3.44
N ASN A 137 -31.43 14.03 -3.67
CA ASN A 137 -30.88 14.54 -4.92
C ASN A 137 -30.00 13.48 -5.57
N ASP A 138 -29.85 13.57 -6.89
CA ASP A 138 -28.80 12.86 -7.61
C ASP A 138 -27.45 13.01 -6.91
N PHE A 139 -26.64 11.95 -6.92
CA PHE A 139 -25.40 11.91 -6.17
C PHE A 139 -24.32 11.07 -6.85
N GLY A 140 -23.07 11.28 -6.43
CA GLY A 140 -21.99 10.34 -6.70
C GLY A 140 -21.29 10.53 -8.04
N TRP A 141 -21.40 11.71 -8.69
CA TRP A 141 -20.69 12.00 -9.93
C TRP A 141 -19.20 11.66 -9.85
N PHE A 142 -18.69 11.06 -10.91
CA PHE A 142 -17.26 10.94 -11.16
C PHE A 142 -16.83 12.14 -11.99
N LYS A 143 -15.91 12.91 -11.43
CA LYS A 143 -15.44 14.20 -11.95
C LYS A 143 -13.92 14.30 -11.71
N PRO A 144 -13.23 15.34 -12.21
CA PRO A 144 -11.82 15.56 -11.87
C PRO A 144 -11.60 15.50 -10.35
N GLY A 145 -10.57 14.74 -9.93
CA GLY A 145 -10.27 14.48 -8.52
C GLY A 145 -11.01 13.28 -7.90
N SER A 146 -11.91 12.61 -8.61
CA SER A 146 -12.48 11.34 -8.15
C SER A 146 -11.43 10.22 -8.13
N ALA A 147 -11.32 9.53 -7.00
CA ALA A 147 -10.37 8.45 -6.80
C ALA A 147 -10.90 7.41 -5.81
N PHE A 148 -10.33 6.21 -5.84
CA PHE A 148 -10.47 5.24 -4.78
C PHE A 148 -9.18 5.19 -3.96
N GLN A 149 -9.28 5.22 -2.64
CA GLN A 149 -8.13 5.21 -1.75
C GLN A 149 -8.03 3.91 -0.98
N VAL A 150 -6.81 3.38 -0.94
CA VAL A 150 -6.44 2.25 -0.08
C VAL A 150 -5.41 2.74 0.92
N GLU A 151 -5.72 2.56 2.21
CA GLU A 151 -4.81 2.82 3.32
C GLU A 151 -4.57 1.53 4.09
N LEU A 152 -3.30 1.24 4.35
CA LEU A 152 -2.88 0.09 5.15
C LEU A 152 -2.38 0.58 6.51
N PHE A 153 -2.80 -0.07 7.59
CA PHE A 153 -2.45 0.30 8.96
C PHE A 153 -1.83 -0.87 9.72
N LYS A 154 -0.86 -0.57 10.59
CA LYS A 154 -0.35 -1.55 11.56
C LYS A 154 -1.31 -1.61 12.74
N ILE A 155 -1.99 -2.74 12.91
CA ILE A 155 -3.03 -2.93 13.94
C ILE A 155 -2.59 -3.87 15.07
N ALA A 156 -1.38 -4.44 15.00
CA ALA A 156 -0.78 -5.22 16.08
C ALA A 156 0.73 -4.99 16.17
N ALA A 157 1.31 -5.28 17.33
CA ALA A 157 2.75 -5.09 17.57
C ALA A 157 3.61 -5.95 16.63
N ARG A 158 3.14 -7.17 16.35
CA ARG A 158 3.73 -8.08 15.36
C ARG A 158 2.80 -8.26 14.17
N THR A 159 3.40 -8.26 12.99
CA THR A 159 2.71 -8.45 11.72
C THR A 159 3.16 -9.76 11.07
N GLY A 160 2.31 -10.33 10.24
CA GLY A 160 2.67 -11.44 9.35
C GLY A 160 3.20 -10.96 8.00
N SER A 161 3.53 -11.93 7.15
CA SER A 161 3.92 -11.72 5.75
C SER A 161 2.96 -12.45 4.83
N GLY A 162 2.89 -11.99 3.58
CA GLY A 162 2.16 -12.68 2.53
C GLY A 162 1.21 -11.76 1.74
N PRO A 163 0.57 -12.32 0.71
CA PRO A 163 -0.40 -11.59 -0.09
C PRO A 163 -1.71 -11.40 0.66
N PHE A 164 -2.40 -10.31 0.33
CA PHE A 164 -3.83 -10.18 0.65
C PHE A 164 -4.64 -11.19 -0.16
N ALA A 165 -5.80 -11.63 0.35
CA ALA A 165 -6.72 -12.44 -0.44
C ALA A 165 -7.08 -11.76 -1.75
N GLN A 166 -7.06 -12.54 -2.83
CA GLN A 166 -7.68 -12.14 -4.08
C GLN A 166 -9.22 -12.09 -3.95
N GLY A 167 -9.86 -11.34 -4.83
CA GLY A 167 -11.32 -11.28 -4.91
C GLY A 167 -11.88 -9.88 -4.70
N THR A 168 -13.19 -9.79 -4.53
CA THR A 168 -13.90 -8.51 -4.40
C THR A 168 -13.87 -8.02 -2.96
N TYR A 169 -13.54 -6.76 -2.75
CA TYR A 169 -13.44 -6.11 -1.44
C TYR A 169 -14.60 -5.17 -1.16
N THR A 170 -15.04 -4.41 -2.17
CA THR A 170 -16.17 -3.49 -2.00
C THR A 170 -17.11 -3.51 -3.17
N ARG A 171 -18.37 -3.20 -2.88
CA ARG A 171 -19.40 -2.85 -3.86
C ARG A 171 -20.10 -1.58 -3.40
N TYR A 172 -20.55 -0.77 -4.34
CA TYR A 172 -21.34 0.43 -4.05
C TYR A 172 -22.60 0.42 -4.92
N PHE A 173 -23.78 0.33 -4.30
CA PHE A 173 -25.04 0.14 -5.01
C PHE A 173 -26.21 0.85 -4.31
N SER A 174 -27.33 0.99 -5.00
CA SER A 174 -28.59 1.51 -4.47
C SER A 174 -29.40 0.39 -3.80
N LEU A 175 -29.97 0.65 -2.62
CA LEU A 175 -30.71 -0.35 -1.84
C LEU A 175 -32.11 -0.67 -2.38
N GLY A 176 -32.74 0.30 -3.07
CA GLY A 176 -34.09 0.16 -3.59
C GLY A 176 -34.20 -0.40 -5.01
N SER A 177 -33.07 -0.55 -5.73
CA SER A 177 -33.03 -1.00 -7.12
C SER A 177 -32.57 -2.45 -7.26
N ASP A 178 -32.23 -2.87 -8.49
CA ASP A 178 -31.58 -4.15 -8.83
C ASP A 178 -30.23 -4.45 -8.12
N GLN A 179 -29.77 -3.58 -7.20
CA GLN A 179 -28.52 -3.70 -6.44
C GLN A 179 -27.27 -3.95 -7.30
N ARG A 180 -27.31 -3.53 -8.57
CA ARG A 180 -26.10 -3.52 -9.42
C ARG A 180 -25.09 -2.54 -8.84
N SER A 181 -23.82 -2.92 -8.92
CA SER A 181 -22.74 -2.09 -8.39
C SER A 181 -22.40 -0.99 -9.40
N VAL A 182 -22.16 0.22 -8.92
CA VAL A 182 -21.64 1.33 -9.73
C VAL A 182 -20.12 1.47 -9.58
N LEU A 183 -19.57 0.95 -8.49
CA LEU A 183 -18.14 0.92 -8.21
C LEU A 183 -17.82 -0.36 -7.45
N THR A 184 -16.97 -1.20 -8.04
CA THR A 184 -16.47 -2.43 -7.43
C THR A 184 -14.96 -2.40 -7.33
N THR A 185 -14.43 -2.79 -6.18
CA THR A 185 -12.98 -2.92 -6.00
C THR A 185 -12.59 -4.36 -5.71
N PHE A 186 -11.45 -4.76 -6.26
CA PHE A 186 -10.96 -6.12 -6.17
C PHE A 186 -9.44 -6.17 -6.13
N LEU A 187 -8.91 -7.34 -5.77
CA LEU A 187 -7.51 -7.71 -5.97
C LEU A 187 -7.42 -8.92 -6.89
N LEU A 188 -6.51 -8.83 -7.87
CA LEU A 188 -6.12 -9.96 -8.72
C LEU A 188 -4.75 -10.48 -8.29
N GLY A 189 -4.62 -11.81 -8.17
CA GLY A 189 -3.36 -12.45 -7.78
C GLY A 189 -2.77 -11.84 -6.51
N GLU A 190 -1.45 -11.61 -6.52
CA GLU A 190 -0.71 -10.99 -5.41
C GLU A 190 -0.64 -9.45 -5.56
N GLY A 191 -1.80 -8.82 -5.79
CA GLY A 191 -1.86 -7.36 -6.00
C GLY A 191 -1.35 -6.53 -4.82
N ILE A 192 -1.42 -7.05 -3.59
CA ILE A 192 -0.79 -6.46 -2.41
C ILE A 192 -0.08 -7.58 -1.65
N THR A 193 1.23 -7.47 -1.48
CA THR A 193 2.03 -8.43 -0.71
C THR A 193 2.77 -7.71 0.40
N ILE A 194 2.43 -8.06 1.64
CA ILE A 194 3.09 -7.53 2.82
C ILE A 194 4.38 -8.28 3.07
N ILE A 195 5.45 -7.52 3.32
CA ILE A 195 6.75 -8.04 3.69
C ILE A 195 7.08 -7.57 5.10
N THR A 196 6.93 -8.49 6.04
CA THR A 196 7.39 -8.36 7.43
C THR A 196 8.02 -9.66 7.93
N PRO A 197 8.91 -9.61 8.92
CA PRO A 197 9.42 -8.42 9.57
C PRO A 197 10.44 -7.71 8.69
N THR A 198 10.60 -6.41 8.91
CA THR A 198 11.71 -5.64 8.35
C THR A 198 12.64 -5.23 9.49
N CYS A 199 13.88 -4.92 9.15
CA CYS A 199 14.81 -4.25 10.02
C CYS A 199 14.74 -2.75 9.76
N SER A 200 14.64 -1.96 10.82
CA SER A 200 14.87 -0.51 10.72
C SER A 200 16.36 -0.23 10.89
N VAL A 201 16.92 0.62 10.04
CA VAL A 201 18.26 1.17 10.29
C VAL A 201 18.21 2.07 11.51
N ASP A 202 19.09 1.81 12.48
CA ASP A 202 19.20 2.63 13.67
C ASP A 202 19.47 4.10 13.30
N ALA A 203 18.89 5.04 14.06
CA ALA A 203 18.99 6.46 13.73
C ALA A 203 20.44 6.94 13.59
N GLY A 204 21.35 6.42 14.42
CA GLY A 204 22.78 6.74 14.37
C GLY A 204 23.52 6.12 13.18
N SER A 205 22.91 5.14 12.49
CA SER A 205 23.49 4.49 11.32
C SER A 205 22.88 4.95 9.99
N ARG A 206 21.89 5.86 10.01
CA ARG A 206 21.28 6.40 8.77
C ARG A 206 22.28 7.24 7.96
N ASN A 207 23.12 8.02 8.64
CA ASN A 207 24.21 8.79 8.05
C ASN A 207 25.49 8.57 8.87
N ILE A 208 26.39 7.75 8.35
CA ILE A 208 27.64 7.39 9.04
C ILE A 208 28.76 8.27 8.48
N LEU A 209 29.22 9.22 9.29
CA LEU A 209 30.42 10.00 8.99
C LEU A 209 31.66 9.21 9.44
N VAL A 210 32.54 8.89 8.50
CA VAL A 210 33.86 8.31 8.78
C VAL A 210 34.92 9.40 8.61
N ASP A 211 35.36 9.98 9.72
CA ASP A 211 36.37 11.05 9.71
C ASP A 211 37.79 10.47 9.72
N PHE A 212 38.49 10.63 8.60
CA PHE A 212 39.89 10.25 8.46
C PHE A 212 40.83 11.32 9.03
N GLY A 213 40.39 12.57 9.16
CA GLY A 213 41.23 13.71 9.50
C GLY A 213 42.30 13.99 8.44
N LYS A 214 43.47 14.45 8.88
CA LYS A 214 44.64 14.66 8.00
C LYS A 214 45.51 13.40 8.01
N VAL A 215 45.82 12.88 6.83
CA VAL A 215 46.66 11.69 6.64
C VAL A 215 47.93 12.09 5.91
N ALA A 216 49.09 11.71 6.44
CA ALA A 216 50.36 12.10 5.86
C ALA A 216 50.69 11.21 4.66
N LYS A 217 51.29 11.81 3.62
CA LYS A 217 51.76 11.02 2.47
C LYS A 217 52.76 9.93 2.86
N GLY A 218 53.53 10.15 3.93
CA GLY A 218 54.48 9.17 4.47
C GLY A 218 53.85 7.95 5.13
N ASP A 219 52.55 7.96 5.39
CA ASP A 219 51.82 6.80 5.94
C ASP A 219 51.62 5.71 4.88
N PHE A 220 51.78 6.05 3.61
CA PHE A 220 51.68 5.14 2.48
C PHE A 220 53.05 4.59 2.08
N ARG A 221 53.08 3.34 1.62
CA ARG A 221 54.31 2.58 1.28
C ARG A 221 54.46 2.24 -0.20
N GLY A 222 53.60 2.80 -1.06
CA GLY A 222 53.54 2.48 -2.48
C GLY A 222 52.16 1.97 -2.91
N LYS A 223 51.98 1.77 -4.21
CA LYS A 223 50.72 1.27 -4.79
C LYS A 223 50.28 -0.02 -4.08
N GLY A 224 49.02 -0.09 -3.69
CA GLY A 224 48.46 -1.20 -2.92
C GLY A 224 48.57 -1.08 -1.40
N SER A 225 49.32 -0.09 -0.89
CA SER A 225 49.36 0.19 0.55
C SER A 225 48.12 0.94 1.02
N THR A 226 47.83 0.83 2.32
CA THR A 226 46.68 1.46 2.96
C THR A 226 47.09 2.32 4.14
N ALA A 227 46.27 3.30 4.48
CA ALA A 227 46.52 4.21 5.59
C ALA A 227 45.22 4.63 6.29
N ALA A 228 45.37 5.08 7.54
CA ALA A 228 44.31 5.68 8.34
C ALA A 228 43.04 4.82 8.47
N GLU A 229 43.17 3.59 8.98
CA GLU A 229 42.01 2.74 9.20
C GLU A 229 41.02 3.37 10.20
N ARG A 230 39.73 3.30 9.87
CA ARG A 230 38.62 3.76 10.69
C ARG A 230 37.52 2.71 10.69
N LYS A 231 37.17 2.23 11.88
CA LYS A 231 36.07 1.28 12.06
C LYS A 231 34.74 2.02 12.14
N PHE A 232 33.72 1.47 11.50
CA PHE A 232 32.35 1.92 11.64
C PHE A 232 31.41 0.72 11.63
N SER A 233 30.13 0.92 11.95
CA SER A 233 29.16 -0.18 11.93
C SER A 233 27.79 0.33 11.51
N ILE A 234 27.08 -0.49 10.74
CA ILE A 234 25.67 -0.30 10.43
C ILE A 234 24.87 -1.10 11.45
N LYS A 235 24.08 -0.41 12.26
CA LYS A 235 23.21 -1.02 13.26
C LYS A 235 21.80 -1.14 12.69
N LEU A 236 21.25 -2.34 12.76
CA LEU A 236 19.90 -2.67 12.32
C LEU A 236 19.10 -3.17 13.52
N ASN A 237 17.85 -2.73 13.67
CA ASN A 237 16.92 -3.21 14.68
C ASN A 237 15.82 -4.00 13.98
N CYS A 238 15.82 -5.32 14.19
CA CYS A 238 14.93 -6.26 13.53
C CYS A 238 13.90 -6.80 14.53
N GLN A 239 12.74 -7.14 14.00
CA GLN A 239 11.74 -7.93 14.69
C GLN A 239 11.56 -9.24 13.94
N SER A 240 10.96 -10.24 14.56
CA SER A 240 10.47 -11.43 13.90
C SER A 240 9.02 -11.22 13.44
N GLY A 241 8.69 -11.75 12.26
CA GLY A 241 7.32 -11.74 11.75
C GLY A 241 6.57 -12.97 12.23
N LEU A 242 5.25 -12.91 12.17
CA LEU A 242 4.41 -14.06 12.48
C LEU A 242 4.51 -15.09 11.34
N GLY A 243 5.05 -16.27 11.64
CA GLY A 243 5.09 -17.41 10.74
C GLY A 243 6.11 -17.35 9.59
N VAL A 244 6.88 -16.26 9.46
CA VAL A 244 7.88 -16.07 8.38
C VAL A 244 9.16 -15.44 8.93
N GLN A 245 10.32 -15.99 8.52
CA GLN A 245 11.65 -15.42 8.76
C GLN A 245 12.28 -15.03 7.42
N ASN A 246 12.29 -13.73 7.11
CA ASN A 246 13.01 -13.22 5.95
C ASN A 246 14.52 -13.18 6.23
N MET A 247 15.34 -13.32 5.21
CA MET A 247 16.78 -13.06 5.31
C MET A 247 17.07 -11.60 5.01
N VAL A 248 17.86 -10.97 5.88
CA VAL A 248 18.29 -9.58 5.73
C VAL A 248 19.55 -9.54 4.90
N LEU A 249 19.51 -8.80 3.81
CA LEU A 249 20.63 -8.55 2.91
C LEU A 249 21.05 -7.09 3.02
N LEU A 250 22.35 -6.84 2.98
CA LEU A 250 22.93 -5.51 2.92
C LEU A 250 23.75 -5.40 1.64
N ARG A 251 23.40 -4.43 0.81
CA ARG A 251 24.14 -4.08 -0.40
C ARG A 251 24.79 -2.73 -0.19
N MET A 252 26.06 -2.59 -0.59
CA MET A 252 26.73 -1.29 -0.66
C MET A 252 26.94 -0.91 -2.12
N ASP A 253 26.64 0.33 -2.47
CA ASP A 253 26.82 0.93 -3.77
C ASP A 253 27.74 2.16 -3.64
N ALA A 254 28.78 2.19 -4.45
CA ALA A 254 29.69 3.33 -4.56
C ALA A 254 30.25 3.41 -5.98
N VAL A 255 30.74 4.59 -6.37
CA VAL A 255 31.47 4.72 -7.64
C VAL A 255 32.84 4.10 -7.47
N GLN A 256 33.10 3.00 -8.18
CA GLN A 256 34.38 2.30 -8.12
C GLN A 256 35.52 3.20 -8.62
N ASP A 257 36.67 3.11 -7.97
CA ASP A 257 37.88 3.81 -8.40
C ASP A 257 38.39 3.27 -9.76
N PRO A 258 38.92 4.12 -10.66
CA PRO A 258 39.42 3.69 -11.97
C PRO A 258 40.55 2.65 -11.93
N SER A 259 41.22 2.47 -10.78
CA SER A 259 42.18 1.38 -10.59
C SER A 259 41.54 -0.02 -10.62
N ASN A 260 40.20 -0.12 -10.47
CA ASN A 260 39.44 -1.36 -10.36
C ASN A 260 39.85 -2.26 -9.19
N GLU A 261 40.55 -1.70 -8.20
CA GLU A 261 40.94 -2.43 -7.00
C GLU A 261 39.68 -2.80 -6.17
N PRO A 262 39.60 -4.03 -5.64
CA PRO A 262 38.41 -4.49 -4.92
C PRO A 262 38.05 -3.60 -3.72
N GLY A 263 36.78 -3.23 -3.61
CA GLY A 263 36.23 -2.42 -2.53
C GLY A 263 36.75 -0.99 -2.46
N VAL A 264 37.49 -0.52 -3.47
CA VAL A 264 38.02 0.85 -3.53
C VAL A 264 37.04 1.75 -4.28
N LEU A 265 36.48 2.72 -3.57
CA LEU A 265 35.65 3.77 -4.15
C LEU A 265 36.49 4.99 -4.53
N ARG A 266 36.03 5.65 -5.59
CA ARG A 266 36.64 6.85 -6.15
C ARG A 266 36.46 8.05 -5.22
N ILE A 267 37.52 8.84 -5.05
CA ILE A 267 37.42 10.15 -4.40
C ILE A 267 36.47 11.06 -5.18
N THR A 268 35.55 11.71 -4.47
CA THR A 268 34.61 12.68 -5.02
C THR A 268 35.29 14.04 -5.15
N PRO A 269 35.37 14.62 -6.36
CA PRO A 269 35.98 15.93 -6.55
C PRO A 269 35.19 17.02 -5.84
N SER A 270 35.86 17.86 -5.06
CA SER A 270 35.21 18.93 -4.28
C SER A 270 34.84 20.16 -5.11
N GLY A 271 35.18 20.22 -6.41
CA GLY A 271 34.91 21.34 -7.33
C GLY A 271 35.66 22.66 -7.03
N THR A 272 35.84 22.99 -5.76
CA THR A 272 36.42 24.25 -5.27
C THR A 272 37.75 24.07 -4.53
N VAL A 273 38.10 22.82 -4.17
CA VAL A 273 39.32 22.47 -3.43
C VAL A 273 40.12 21.44 -4.24
N LEU A 274 41.45 21.56 -4.22
CA LEU A 274 42.36 20.58 -4.83
C LEU A 274 42.00 19.18 -4.33
N THR A 275 41.66 18.29 -5.26
CA THR A 275 41.30 16.89 -4.96
C THR A 275 42.57 16.05 -4.95
N ALA A 276 42.69 15.14 -3.97
CA ALA A 276 43.82 14.23 -3.88
C ALA A 276 43.87 13.29 -5.09
N GLN A 277 45.08 12.89 -5.49
CA GLN A 277 45.31 12.00 -6.62
C GLN A 277 46.07 10.75 -6.19
N GLY A 278 45.86 9.64 -6.88
CA GLY A 278 46.54 8.37 -6.61
C GLY A 278 46.09 7.67 -5.32
N VAL A 279 44.93 8.05 -4.79
CA VAL A 279 44.29 7.44 -3.62
C VAL A 279 42.81 7.22 -3.88
N GLY A 280 42.27 6.15 -3.28
CA GLY A 280 40.83 5.89 -3.14
C GLY A 280 40.49 5.52 -1.69
N ILE A 281 39.22 5.30 -1.38
CA ILE A 281 38.79 4.82 -0.07
C ILE A 281 38.39 3.35 -0.21
N GLN A 282 39.06 2.45 0.50
CA GLN A 282 38.68 1.04 0.55
C GLN A 282 37.76 0.76 1.72
N ILE A 283 36.68 0.01 1.48
CA ILE A 283 35.81 -0.53 2.52
C ILE A 283 35.99 -2.05 2.57
N VAL A 284 36.23 -2.57 3.77
CA VAL A 284 36.35 -4.00 4.06
C VAL A 284 35.37 -4.43 5.16
N ASP A 285 34.98 -5.69 5.15
CA ASP A 285 34.13 -6.30 6.19
C ASP A 285 34.93 -6.65 7.47
N ASP A 286 34.29 -7.34 8.43
CA ASP A 286 34.94 -7.84 9.66
C ASP A 286 36.10 -8.79 9.41
N LYS A 287 36.04 -9.54 8.31
CA LYS A 287 37.06 -10.51 7.88
C LYS A 287 38.17 -9.85 7.05
N GLN A 288 38.18 -8.52 6.94
CA GLN A 288 39.11 -7.75 6.10
C GLN A 288 38.98 -8.04 4.60
N MET A 289 37.85 -8.63 4.18
CA MET A 289 37.56 -8.86 2.77
C MET A 289 37.00 -7.57 2.16
N PRO A 290 37.49 -7.13 0.98
CA PRO A 290 36.94 -5.96 0.31
C PRO A 290 35.46 -6.13 -0.04
N VAL A 291 34.68 -5.10 0.26
CA VAL A 291 33.26 -5.04 -0.10
C VAL A 291 33.12 -5.03 -1.61
N LYS A 292 32.26 -5.89 -2.16
CA LYS A 292 31.90 -5.87 -3.57
C LYS A 292 30.73 -4.93 -3.78
N PHE A 293 30.97 -3.78 -4.41
CA PHE A 293 29.91 -2.82 -4.65
C PHE A 293 28.87 -3.39 -5.61
N GLY A 294 27.59 -3.24 -5.28
CA GLY A 294 26.46 -3.77 -6.04
C GLY A 294 26.02 -5.19 -5.69
N ASP A 295 26.84 -5.93 -4.93
CA ASP A 295 26.51 -7.30 -4.49
C ASP A 295 25.76 -7.29 -3.16
N ASP A 296 24.84 -8.26 -3.01
CA ASP A 296 24.11 -8.49 -1.77
C ASP A 296 24.94 -9.32 -0.80
N ALA A 297 25.18 -8.81 0.41
CA ALA A 297 25.80 -9.54 1.51
C ALA A 297 24.75 -9.98 2.53
N GLU A 298 24.79 -11.24 2.95
CA GLU A 298 23.88 -11.75 3.98
C GLU A 298 24.28 -11.22 5.36
N VAL A 299 23.32 -10.59 6.05
CA VAL A 299 23.48 -10.16 7.44
C VAL A 299 23.00 -11.24 8.40
N GLY A 300 21.83 -11.84 8.12
CA GLY A 300 21.22 -12.87 8.95
C GLY A 300 19.70 -12.84 8.92
N PRO A 301 19.04 -13.79 9.60
CA PRO A 301 17.58 -13.88 9.61
C PRO A 301 16.96 -12.71 10.36
N SER A 302 15.81 -12.24 9.93
CA SER A 302 15.08 -11.17 10.62
C SER A 302 14.41 -11.72 11.88
N LYS A 303 15.20 -11.78 12.96
CA LYS A 303 14.83 -12.19 14.31
C LYS A 303 14.76 -10.99 15.23
N ASP A 304 14.04 -11.12 16.34
CA ASP A 304 13.99 -10.06 17.36
C ASP A 304 15.41 -9.73 17.84
N GLY A 305 15.79 -8.46 17.75
CA GLY A 305 17.05 -7.94 18.27
C GLY A 305 17.78 -7.02 17.30
N SER A 306 19.05 -6.75 17.62
CA SER A 306 19.89 -5.85 16.82
C SER A 306 20.98 -6.63 16.09
N TYR A 307 21.21 -6.26 14.82
CA TYR A 307 22.41 -6.64 14.10
C TYR A 307 23.38 -5.47 14.10
N ILE A 308 24.64 -5.76 14.41
CA ILE A 308 25.75 -4.83 14.25
C ILE A 308 26.58 -5.39 13.10
N VAL A 309 26.58 -4.67 11.97
CA VAL A 309 27.35 -5.05 10.78
C VAL A 309 28.61 -4.17 10.74
N PRO A 310 29.77 -4.68 11.21
CA PRO A 310 31.00 -3.91 11.28
C PRO A 310 31.69 -3.80 9.91
N PHE A 311 32.32 -2.65 9.67
CA PHE A 311 33.14 -2.38 8.51
C PHE A 311 34.37 -1.59 8.92
N THR A 312 35.40 -1.63 8.08
CA THR A 312 36.56 -0.74 8.19
C THR A 312 36.72 0.02 6.89
N ALA A 313 36.83 1.35 6.98
CA ALA A 313 37.23 2.18 5.86
C ALA A 313 38.69 2.61 6.04
N ARG A 314 39.45 2.69 4.94
CA ARG A 314 40.85 3.10 4.92
C ARG A 314 41.19 3.76 3.60
N TYR A 315 42.16 4.66 3.57
CA TYR A 315 42.71 5.10 2.28
C TYR A 315 43.50 3.97 1.64
N TYR A 316 43.42 3.85 0.32
CA TYR A 316 44.15 2.88 -0.49
C TYR A 316 44.94 3.63 -1.56
N GLN A 317 46.24 3.39 -1.67
CA GLN A 317 47.07 4.00 -2.70
C GLN A 317 46.86 3.30 -4.04
N THR A 318 46.20 3.98 -4.98
CA THR A 318 45.84 3.45 -6.30
C THR A 318 46.88 3.77 -7.38
N GLY A 319 47.64 4.86 -7.21
CA GLY A 319 48.67 5.31 -8.15
C GLY A 319 50.09 5.22 -7.60
N ASP A 320 51.09 5.26 -8.48
CA ASP A 320 52.51 5.21 -8.09
C ASP A 320 52.95 6.46 -7.30
N LYS A 321 52.24 7.58 -7.50
CA LYS A 321 52.45 8.84 -6.79
C LYS A 321 51.14 9.32 -6.19
N ILE A 322 51.21 9.79 -4.95
CA ILE A 322 50.11 10.44 -4.25
C ILE A 322 50.24 11.96 -4.37
N GLY A 323 49.17 12.62 -4.80
CA GLY A 323 49.01 14.08 -4.78
C GLY A 323 48.22 14.55 -3.56
N ALA A 324 48.66 15.63 -2.93
CA ALA A 324 47.94 16.21 -1.79
C ALA A 324 46.61 16.83 -2.23
N GLY A 325 45.61 16.79 -1.36
CA GLY A 325 44.31 17.38 -1.62
C GLY A 325 43.23 16.81 -0.69
N ARG A 326 41.99 17.26 -0.89
CA ARG A 326 40.81 16.73 -0.23
C ARG A 326 40.44 15.37 -0.82
N ALA A 327 40.09 14.41 0.04
CA ALA A 327 39.91 13.01 -0.31
C ALA A 327 38.61 12.47 0.30
N ASP A 328 37.48 13.04 -0.09
CA ASP A 328 36.15 12.65 0.39
C ASP A 328 35.54 11.60 -0.53
N GLY A 329 34.62 10.79 -0.01
CA GLY A 329 33.89 9.81 -0.79
C GLY A 329 32.53 9.50 -0.18
N THR A 330 31.67 8.86 -0.96
CA THR A 330 30.33 8.47 -0.51
C THR A 330 30.01 7.08 -1.01
N ALA A 331 29.48 6.25 -0.09
CA ALA A 331 28.87 4.97 -0.39
C ALA A 331 27.45 4.99 0.17
N THR A 332 26.53 4.39 -0.56
CA THR A 332 25.14 4.19 -0.17
C THR A 332 24.96 2.74 0.21
N PHE A 333 24.29 2.44 1.31
CA PHE A 333 23.88 1.07 1.61
C PHE A 333 22.37 0.92 1.50
N THR A 334 21.93 -0.26 1.04
CA THR A 334 20.53 -0.61 0.88
C THR A 334 20.26 -1.90 1.65
N ILE A 335 19.17 -1.92 2.42
CA ILE A 335 18.70 -3.13 3.11
C ILE A 335 17.62 -3.78 2.26
N MET A 336 17.79 -5.06 1.98
CA MET A 336 16.86 -5.87 1.19
C MET A 336 16.40 -7.10 1.99
N TYR A 337 15.25 -7.65 1.60
CA TYR A 337 14.64 -8.79 2.25
C TYR A 337 14.32 -9.86 1.19
N ARG A 338 14.70 -11.09 1.47
CA ARG A 338 14.30 -12.28 0.70
C ARG A 338 13.59 -13.28 1.59
#